data_AF-A0A9X1PAD6-F1
#
_entry.id   AF-A0A9X1PAD6-F1
#
_cell.length_a   1.000
_cell.length_b   1.000
_cell.length_c   1.000
_cell.angle_alpha   90.00
_cell.angle_beta   90.00
_cell.angle_gamma   90.00
#
_symmetry.space_group_name_H-M   'P 1'
#
loop_
_entity.id
_entity.type
_entity.pdbx_description
1 polymer ?
#
loop_
_entity_poly.entity_id
_entity_poly.type
_entity_poly.pdbx_seq_one_letter_code
_entity_poly.pdbx_strand_id
1 'polypeptide(L)'
;MVAKIKAYKATEDIETSYRYIDEHRKVLEAYGVKQVTSASHDWLNDENTYVIIVESEDGEKIYGGGRIQVRNEKMKMPMEGAIAKKDERIYGYVDNLGEKKLAEFCGLFNSKEVAGYGIGSIFLGRIGVAITSQVGVDHLLALCSPPTLRQCLRIGFEIIRDLGNNGTFYYPKEGLIATAIIVNDLYNLPHAHEEERERIMNLREHPVQYAVEKGPKGEIALHYNLDMKI
;
A
#
# COMPACT_ATOMS: atom_id res chain seq x y z
N MET A 1 22.24 1.29 -7.57
CA MET A 1 21.78 1.01 -6.19
C MET A 1 21.12 -0.36 -6.20
N VAL A 2 21.37 -1.19 -5.18
CA VAL A 2 20.73 -2.50 -5.02
C VAL A 2 19.81 -2.42 -3.79
N ALA A 3 18.61 -2.99 -3.90
CA ALA A 3 17.67 -3.12 -2.79
C ALA A 3 16.94 -4.47 -2.86
N LYS A 4 16.50 -4.94 -1.69
CA LYS A 4 15.68 -6.14 -1.54
C LYS A 4 14.25 -5.74 -1.24
N ILE A 5 13.30 -6.50 -1.78
CA ILE A 5 11.88 -6.33 -1.53
C ILE A 5 11.37 -7.64 -0.96
N LYS A 6 10.76 -7.58 0.22
CA LYS A 6 10.07 -8.74 0.80
C LYS A 6 8.62 -8.42 1.12
N ALA A 7 7.75 -9.40 0.86
CA ALA A 7 6.39 -9.42 1.38
C ALA A 7 6.26 -10.58 2.37
N TYR A 8 5.56 -10.36 3.48
CA TYR A 8 5.40 -11.37 4.53
C TYR A 8 4.14 -11.10 5.34
N LYS A 9 3.63 -12.12 6.03
CA LYS A 9 2.53 -11.97 6.97
C LYS A 9 3.03 -11.30 8.25
N ALA A 10 2.32 -10.29 8.77
CA ALA A 10 2.79 -9.47 9.89
C ALA A 10 3.21 -10.29 11.11
N THR A 11 2.50 -11.40 11.39
CA THR A 11 2.76 -12.29 12.53
C THR A 11 4.00 -13.17 12.38
N GLU A 12 4.60 -13.27 11.19
CA GLU A 12 5.79 -14.08 10.91
C GLU A 12 7.10 -13.32 11.12
N ASP A 13 7.09 -11.98 11.09
CA ASP A 13 8.28 -11.14 11.24
C ASP A 13 7.94 -9.82 11.96
N ILE A 14 7.63 -9.95 13.25
CA ILE A 14 7.26 -8.83 14.13
C ILE A 14 8.44 -7.84 14.30
N GLU A 15 9.67 -8.35 14.36
CA GLU A 15 10.88 -7.51 14.53
C GLU A 15 11.05 -6.54 13.35
N THR A 16 10.98 -7.04 12.12
CA THR A 16 11.02 -6.16 10.94
C THR A 16 9.82 -5.21 10.91
N SER A 17 8.65 -5.68 11.34
CA SER A 17 7.45 -4.84 11.39
C SER A 17 7.60 -3.66 12.37
N TYR A 18 8.31 -3.83 13.48
CA TYR A 18 8.68 -2.71 14.38
C TYR A 18 9.64 -1.72 13.72
N ARG A 19 10.63 -2.21 12.96
CA ARG A 19 11.54 -1.33 12.18
C ARG A 19 10.75 -0.54 11.13
N TYR A 20 9.81 -1.18 10.45
CA TYR A 20 8.90 -0.53 9.50
C TYR A 20 8.06 0.57 10.17
N ILE A 21 7.52 0.31 11.38
CA ILE A 21 6.76 1.30 12.15
C ILE A 21 7.61 2.54 12.45
N ASP A 22 8.84 2.34 12.93
CA ASP A 22 9.72 3.44 13.32
C ASP A 22 10.10 4.31 12.11
N GLU A 23 10.44 3.69 10.98
CA GLU A 23 10.76 4.42 9.74
C GLU A 23 9.54 5.15 9.16
N HIS A 24 8.37 4.51 9.17
CA HIS A 24 7.12 5.15 8.75
C HIS A 24 6.81 6.39 9.61
N ARG A 25 6.96 6.28 10.94
CA ARG A 25 6.77 7.39 11.89
C ARG A 25 7.72 8.55 11.58
N LYS A 26 9.02 8.28 11.37
CA LYS A 26 10.02 9.32 11.01
C LYS A 26 9.64 10.08 9.74
N VAL A 27 9.12 9.38 8.73
CA VAL A 27 8.67 10.00 7.48
C VAL A 27 7.45 10.89 7.73
N LEU A 28 6.45 10.41 8.46
CA LEU A 28 5.26 11.21 8.81
C LEU A 28 5.62 12.48 9.60
N GLU A 29 6.52 12.36 10.57
CA GLU A 29 7.02 13.50 11.36
C GLU A 29 7.71 14.54 10.47
N ALA A 30 8.48 14.10 9.47
CA ALA A 30 9.12 14.99 8.50
C ALA A 30 8.13 15.79 7.63
N TYR A 31 6.90 15.28 7.45
CA TYR A 31 5.78 16.01 6.81
C TYR A 31 4.90 16.78 7.82
N GLY A 32 5.34 16.87 9.08
CA GLY A 32 4.64 17.55 10.16
C GLY A 32 3.35 16.83 10.57
N VAL A 33 3.30 15.52 10.43
CA VAL A 33 2.20 14.65 10.89
C VAL A 33 2.68 13.94 12.15
N LYS A 34 2.25 14.42 13.32
CA LYS A 34 2.74 13.93 14.63
C LYS A 34 1.96 12.73 15.18
N GLN A 35 0.70 12.60 14.81
CA GLN A 35 -0.16 11.49 15.22
C GLN A 35 -1.12 11.17 14.07
N VAL A 36 -1.08 9.93 13.60
CA VAL A 36 -2.10 9.39 12.71
C VAL A 36 -2.90 8.40 13.53
N THR A 37 -4.22 8.56 13.60
CA THR A 37 -5.07 7.67 14.42
C THR A 37 -5.07 6.22 13.93
N SER A 38 -4.56 5.96 12.72
CA SER A 38 -4.31 4.62 12.18
C SER A 38 -2.96 4.00 12.60
N ALA A 39 -2.20 4.64 13.49
CA ALA A 39 -0.89 4.17 13.95
C ALA A 39 -0.97 3.14 15.09
N SER A 40 -2.14 2.51 15.31
CA SER A 40 -2.21 1.35 16.20
C SER A 40 -1.23 0.27 15.74
N HIS A 41 -0.67 -0.47 16.69
CA HIS A 41 0.19 -1.62 16.44
C HIS A 41 -0.58 -2.95 16.53
N ASP A 42 -1.90 -2.91 16.71
CA ASP A 42 -2.73 -4.13 16.87
C ASP A 42 -2.59 -5.09 15.68
N TRP A 43 -2.32 -4.56 14.47
CA TRP A 43 -2.11 -5.33 13.26
C TRP A 43 -0.86 -6.23 13.29
N LEU A 44 0.09 -6.00 14.22
CA LEU A 44 1.26 -6.87 14.38
C LEU A 44 0.88 -8.31 14.75
N ASN A 45 -0.31 -8.49 15.36
CA ASN A 45 -0.83 -9.79 15.76
C ASN A 45 -2.03 -10.24 14.89
N ASP A 46 -2.33 -9.52 13.81
CA ASP A 46 -3.44 -9.83 12.93
C ASP A 46 -3.01 -10.79 11.81
N GLU A 47 -3.65 -11.95 11.78
CA GLU A 47 -3.38 -13.02 10.81
C GLU A 47 -3.83 -12.68 9.37
N ASN A 48 -4.39 -11.49 9.13
CA ASN A 48 -4.80 -11.03 7.81
C ASN A 48 -4.16 -9.69 7.43
N THR A 49 -3.03 -9.36 8.05
CA THR A 49 -2.20 -8.21 7.68
C THR A 49 -0.89 -8.70 7.08
N TYR A 50 -0.53 -8.12 5.94
CA TYR A 50 0.66 -8.46 5.17
C TYR A 50 1.49 -7.21 4.96
N VAL A 51 2.80 -7.31 5.20
CA VAL A 51 3.73 -6.18 5.14
C VAL A 51 4.61 -6.35 3.91
N ILE A 52 4.82 -5.26 3.20
CA ILE A 52 5.80 -5.14 2.12
C ILE A 52 6.88 -4.19 2.61
N ILE A 53 8.14 -4.59 2.53
CA ILE A 53 9.26 -3.69 2.79
C ILE A 53 10.23 -3.66 1.62
N VAL A 54 10.90 -2.52 1.47
CA VAL A 54 12.05 -2.33 0.60
C VAL A 54 13.22 -2.01 1.52
N GLU A 55 14.28 -2.79 1.46
CA GLU A 55 15.46 -2.65 2.32
C GLU A 55 16.75 -2.57 1.52
N SER A 56 17.81 -2.08 2.16
CA SER A 56 19.16 -2.14 1.63
C SER A 56 19.60 -3.57 1.36
N GLU A 57 20.64 -3.74 0.52
CA GLU A 57 21.16 -5.06 0.18
C GLU A 57 21.61 -5.87 1.39
N ASP A 58 22.17 -5.21 2.40
CA ASP A 58 22.57 -5.79 3.70
C ASP A 58 21.39 -5.97 4.69
N GLY A 59 20.21 -5.43 4.38
CA GLY A 59 19.03 -5.45 5.25
C GLY A 59 19.10 -4.50 6.45
N GLU A 60 20.12 -3.66 6.58
CA GLU A 60 20.28 -2.74 7.73
C GLU A 60 19.26 -1.58 7.71
N LYS A 61 18.91 -1.09 6.51
CA LYS A 61 18.02 0.06 6.33
C LYS A 61 16.71 -0.32 5.64
N ILE A 62 15.60 0.22 6.13
CA ILE A 62 14.32 0.18 5.41
C ILE A 62 14.19 1.47 4.58
N TYR A 63 14.17 1.29 3.25
CA TYR A 63 13.98 2.37 2.29
C TYR A 63 12.52 2.68 2.01
N GLY A 64 11.59 1.79 2.36
CA GLY A 64 10.17 2.03 2.22
C GLY A 64 9.35 0.80 2.57
N GLY A 65 8.04 0.94 2.50
CA GLY A 65 7.14 -0.17 2.71
C GLY A 65 5.69 0.24 2.63
N GLY A 66 4.81 -0.74 2.79
CA GLY A 66 3.36 -0.58 2.87
C GLY A 66 2.74 -1.85 3.45
N ARG A 67 1.43 -1.84 3.69
CA ARG A 67 0.71 -2.97 4.26
C ARG A 67 -0.60 -3.22 3.54
N ILE A 68 -0.91 -4.49 3.29
CA ILE A 68 -2.25 -4.93 2.90
C ILE A 68 -2.94 -5.41 4.17
N GLN A 69 -3.97 -4.70 4.60
CA GLN A 69 -4.75 -5.04 5.79
C GLN A 69 -6.15 -5.48 5.35
N VAL A 70 -6.44 -6.77 5.47
CA VAL A 70 -7.73 -7.33 5.10
C VAL A 70 -8.75 -7.02 6.19
N ARG A 71 -9.91 -6.51 5.77
CA ARG A 71 -11.03 -6.26 6.67
C ARG A 71 -11.56 -7.58 7.24
N ASN A 72 -11.68 -7.65 8.55
CA ASN A 72 -12.33 -8.75 9.26
C ASN A 72 -13.14 -8.23 10.46
N GLU A 73 -13.76 -9.11 11.23
CA GLU A 73 -14.58 -8.73 12.39
C GLU A 73 -13.81 -7.95 13.45
N LYS A 74 -12.54 -8.35 13.69
CA LYS A 74 -11.67 -7.78 14.71
C LYS A 74 -10.90 -6.56 14.22
N MET A 75 -10.58 -6.53 12.93
CA MET A 75 -9.72 -5.53 12.31
C MET A 75 -10.41 -4.89 11.11
N LYS A 76 -10.80 -3.62 11.26
CA LYS A 76 -11.33 -2.80 10.16
C LYS A 76 -10.20 -2.27 9.28
N MET A 77 -10.53 -1.79 8.08
CA MET A 77 -9.57 -1.05 7.25
C MET A 77 -9.24 0.28 7.93
N PRO A 78 -7.96 0.70 7.98
CA PRO A 78 -7.56 1.99 8.55
C PRO A 78 -8.39 3.19 8.07
N MET A 79 -8.79 3.22 6.80
CA MET A 79 -9.60 4.25 6.18
C MET A 79 -11.03 4.32 6.76
N GLU A 80 -11.61 3.21 7.22
CA GLU A 80 -12.93 3.22 7.88
C GLU A 80 -12.88 4.14 9.12
N GLY A 81 -11.86 4.00 9.96
CA GLY A 81 -11.69 4.86 11.14
C GLY A 81 -11.17 6.27 10.84
N ALA A 82 -10.33 6.41 9.81
CA ALA A 82 -9.75 7.70 9.41
C ALA A 82 -10.76 8.63 8.74
N ILE A 83 -11.58 8.09 7.82
CA ILE A 83 -12.56 8.84 7.04
C ILE A 83 -13.86 9.06 7.80
N ALA A 84 -14.31 8.11 8.64
CA ALA A 84 -15.62 8.21 9.31
C ALA A 84 -15.81 9.50 10.12
N LYS A 85 -14.72 10.07 10.66
CA LYS A 85 -14.74 11.37 11.37
C LYS A 85 -15.11 12.56 10.47
N LYS A 86 -15.01 12.40 9.16
CA LYS A 86 -15.25 13.42 8.13
C LYS A 86 -16.44 13.05 7.24
N ASP A 87 -16.67 11.76 7.04
CA ASP A 87 -17.74 11.25 6.21
C ASP A 87 -18.15 9.84 6.65
N GLU A 88 -19.28 9.74 7.35
CA GLU A 88 -19.82 8.46 7.84
C GLU A 88 -20.31 7.54 6.71
N ARG A 89 -20.49 8.05 5.48
CA ARG A 89 -20.90 7.24 4.31
C ARG A 89 -19.91 6.11 4.01
N ILE A 90 -18.67 6.18 4.51
CA ILE A 90 -17.68 5.10 4.37
C ILE A 90 -18.21 3.76 4.90
N TYR A 91 -18.98 3.75 5.99
CA TYR A 91 -19.56 2.51 6.52
C TYR A 91 -20.54 1.88 5.53
N GLY A 92 -21.51 2.67 5.07
CA GLY A 92 -22.48 2.22 4.06
C GLY A 92 -21.82 1.83 2.73
N TYR A 93 -20.79 2.57 2.29
CA TYR A 93 -20.04 2.25 1.08
C TYR A 93 -19.38 0.87 1.18
N VAL A 94 -18.66 0.61 2.27
CA VAL A 94 -17.97 -0.65 2.51
C VAL A 94 -18.97 -1.81 2.67
N ASP A 95 -20.08 -1.60 3.37
CA ASP A 95 -21.10 -2.63 3.56
C ASP A 95 -21.85 -2.95 2.24
N ASN A 96 -22.01 -1.96 1.35
CA ASN A 96 -22.59 -2.14 0.02
C ASN A 96 -21.71 -2.95 -0.94
N LEU A 97 -20.42 -3.14 -0.64
CA LEU A 97 -19.55 -4.06 -1.40
C LEU A 97 -19.90 -5.54 -1.11
N GLY A 98 -20.78 -5.82 -0.14
CA GLY A 98 -21.35 -7.13 0.10
C GLY A 98 -20.36 -8.13 0.71
N GLU A 99 -20.48 -9.41 0.34
CA GLU A 99 -19.65 -10.52 0.86
C GLU A 99 -18.24 -10.57 0.27
N LYS A 100 -17.79 -9.50 -0.38
CA LYS A 100 -16.46 -9.39 -0.98
C LYS A 100 -15.37 -9.31 0.09
N LYS A 101 -14.24 -9.99 -0.13
CA LYS A 101 -13.06 -9.86 0.73
C LYS A 101 -12.38 -8.53 0.42
N LEU A 102 -12.52 -7.57 1.33
CA LEU A 102 -11.97 -6.23 1.19
C LEU A 102 -10.62 -6.12 1.89
N ALA A 103 -9.69 -5.37 1.31
CA ALA A 103 -8.47 -4.97 1.99
C ALA A 103 -8.13 -3.52 1.69
N GLU A 104 -7.32 -2.91 2.55
CA GLU A 104 -6.71 -1.61 2.30
C GLU A 104 -5.20 -1.75 2.09
N PHE A 105 -4.69 -1.08 1.04
CA PHE A 105 -3.27 -0.79 0.92
C PHE A 105 -2.93 0.49 1.67
N CYS A 106 -2.31 0.35 2.84
CA CYS A 106 -2.11 1.42 3.81
C CYS A 106 -0.64 1.54 4.26
N GLY A 107 -0.32 2.64 4.95
CA GLY A 107 1.01 2.86 5.52
C GLY A 107 2.14 2.92 4.48
N LEU A 108 1.83 3.33 3.25
CA LEU A 108 2.83 3.45 2.20
C LEU A 108 3.81 4.59 2.51
N PHE A 109 5.11 4.31 2.47
CA PHE A 109 6.14 5.33 2.55
C PHE A 109 7.42 4.94 1.81
N ASN A 110 8.27 5.93 1.58
CA ASN A 110 9.67 5.73 1.23
C ASN A 110 10.56 6.75 1.96
N SER A 111 11.79 6.35 2.23
CA SER A 111 12.81 7.20 2.82
C SER A 111 13.26 8.27 1.81
N LYS A 112 13.82 9.36 2.34
CA LYS A 112 14.40 10.43 1.51
C LYS A 112 15.61 9.95 0.70
N GLU A 113 16.34 8.95 1.20
CA GLU A 113 17.54 8.39 0.56
C GLU A 113 17.22 7.84 -0.85
N VAL A 114 16.08 7.17 -0.99
CA VAL A 114 15.60 6.57 -2.23
C VAL A 114 14.60 7.43 -3.00
N ALA A 115 14.38 8.68 -2.58
CA ALA A 115 13.50 9.59 -3.29
C ALA A 115 13.97 9.79 -4.74
N GLY A 116 13.03 9.74 -5.68
CA GLY A 116 13.31 9.86 -7.11
C GLY A 116 13.67 8.55 -7.82
N TYR A 117 13.85 7.42 -7.12
CA TYR A 117 14.05 6.12 -7.78
C TYR A 117 12.75 5.42 -8.17
N GLY A 118 11.58 5.96 -7.80
CA GLY A 118 10.27 5.39 -8.15
C GLY A 118 9.65 4.48 -7.09
N ILE A 119 10.42 4.07 -6.07
CA ILE A 119 10.03 3.11 -5.01
C ILE A 119 8.67 3.45 -4.36
N GLY A 120 8.54 4.65 -3.81
CA GLY A 120 7.30 5.09 -3.13
C GLY A 120 6.15 5.52 -4.05
N SER A 121 6.35 5.48 -5.38
CA SER A 121 5.36 6.01 -6.33
C SER A 121 4.68 4.92 -7.15
N ILE A 122 5.44 4.07 -7.84
CA ILE A 122 4.87 3.04 -8.73
C ILE A 122 5.24 1.63 -8.26
N PHE A 123 6.46 1.38 -7.79
CA PHE A 123 6.90 0.01 -7.46
C PHE A 123 6.12 -0.58 -6.29
N LEU A 124 6.07 0.11 -5.14
CA LEU A 124 5.31 -0.38 -3.99
C LEU A 124 3.80 -0.49 -4.28
N GLY A 125 3.24 0.42 -5.08
CA GLY A 125 1.85 0.32 -5.55
C GLY A 125 1.61 -0.94 -6.38
N ARG A 126 2.47 -1.17 -7.37
CA ARG A 126 2.45 -2.36 -8.22
C ARG A 126 2.56 -3.65 -7.42
N ILE A 127 3.50 -3.71 -6.47
CA ILE A 127 3.69 -4.85 -5.59
C ILE A 127 2.46 -5.06 -4.71
N GLY A 128 1.90 -3.99 -4.15
CA GLY A 128 0.66 -4.03 -3.36
C GLY A 128 -0.49 -4.69 -4.11
N VAL A 129 -0.69 -4.34 -5.38
CA VAL A 129 -1.70 -4.97 -6.25
C VAL A 129 -1.31 -6.39 -6.67
N ALA A 130 -0.02 -6.67 -6.86
CA ALA A 130 0.45 -8.00 -7.24
C ALA A 130 0.17 -9.03 -6.14
N ILE A 131 0.52 -8.74 -4.89
CA ILE A 131 0.43 -9.71 -3.79
C ILE A 131 -1.03 -10.02 -3.39
N THR A 132 -2.02 -9.24 -3.83
CA THR A 132 -3.42 -9.51 -3.49
C THR A 132 -3.92 -10.85 -4.03
N SER A 133 -3.29 -11.39 -5.09
CA SER A 133 -3.64 -12.71 -5.62
C SER A 133 -3.28 -13.85 -4.66
N GLN A 134 -2.19 -13.70 -3.90
CA GLN A 134 -1.81 -14.65 -2.84
C GLN A 134 -2.73 -14.50 -1.63
N VAL A 135 -3.11 -13.27 -1.28
CA VAL A 135 -4.00 -12.99 -0.14
C VAL A 135 -5.46 -13.39 -0.41
N GLY A 136 -5.86 -13.47 -1.68
CA GLY A 136 -7.22 -13.82 -2.12
C GLY A 136 -8.24 -12.70 -1.88
N VAL A 137 -7.85 -11.45 -2.09
CA VAL A 137 -8.71 -10.25 -1.92
C VAL A 137 -9.51 -9.97 -3.20
N ASP A 138 -10.78 -9.57 -3.06
CA ASP A 138 -11.64 -9.16 -4.17
C ASP A 138 -11.44 -7.67 -4.55
N HIS A 139 -11.39 -6.79 -3.55
CA HIS A 139 -11.26 -5.35 -3.74
C HIS A 139 -10.16 -4.76 -2.86
N LEU A 140 -9.33 -3.91 -3.47
CA LEU A 140 -8.26 -3.20 -2.78
C LEU A 140 -8.57 -1.72 -2.71
N LEU A 141 -8.73 -1.19 -1.51
CA LEU A 141 -8.96 0.23 -1.26
C LEU A 141 -7.66 0.91 -0.81
N ALA A 142 -7.58 2.23 -0.96
CA ALA A 142 -6.49 3.02 -0.39
C ALA A 142 -6.87 4.50 -0.24
N LEU A 143 -6.08 5.20 0.58
CA LEU A 143 -6.00 6.66 0.57
C LEU A 143 -4.67 7.10 -0.05
N CYS A 144 -4.71 7.92 -1.09
CA CYS A 144 -3.51 8.42 -1.75
C CYS A 144 -3.44 9.95 -1.76
N SER A 145 -2.23 10.49 -1.83
CA SER A 145 -2.00 11.94 -1.94
C SER A 145 -2.04 12.39 -3.40
N PRO A 146 -2.28 13.68 -3.71
CA PRO A 146 -2.28 14.18 -5.09
C PRO A 146 -1.02 13.81 -5.91
N PRO A 147 0.21 13.84 -5.34
CA PRO A 147 1.41 13.41 -6.07
C PRO A 147 1.42 11.93 -6.50
N THR A 148 0.75 11.05 -5.77
CA THR A 148 0.75 9.59 -6.06
C THR A 148 -0.47 9.14 -6.85
N LEU A 149 -1.56 9.93 -6.86
CA LEU A 149 -2.82 9.57 -7.51
C LEU A 149 -2.65 9.12 -8.97
N ARG A 150 -1.85 9.86 -9.77
CA ARG A 150 -1.62 9.48 -11.17
C ARG A 150 -1.04 8.07 -11.32
N GLN A 151 -0.12 7.67 -10.43
CA GLN A 151 0.49 6.33 -10.49
C GLN A 151 -0.49 5.26 -9.97
N CYS A 152 -1.30 5.58 -8.95
CA CYS A 152 -2.36 4.69 -8.48
C CYS A 152 -3.36 4.36 -9.60
N LEU A 153 -3.79 5.36 -10.38
CA LEU A 153 -4.70 5.12 -11.51
C LEU A 153 -4.08 4.19 -12.56
N ARG A 154 -2.78 4.32 -12.84
CA ARG A 154 -2.07 3.48 -13.82
C ARG A 154 -2.02 2.01 -13.42
N ILE A 155 -2.00 1.70 -12.13
CA ILE A 155 -1.98 0.32 -11.62
C ILE A 155 -3.41 -0.23 -11.37
N GLY A 156 -4.44 0.47 -11.85
CA GLY A 156 -5.81 -0.03 -11.90
C GLY A 156 -6.75 0.51 -10.82
N PHE A 157 -6.31 1.47 -10.01
CA PHE A 157 -7.22 2.13 -9.08
C PHE A 157 -8.16 3.11 -9.79
N GLU A 158 -9.34 3.28 -9.22
CA GLU A 158 -10.36 4.24 -9.59
C GLU A 158 -10.70 5.13 -8.39
N ILE A 159 -11.17 6.36 -8.62
CA ILE A 159 -11.55 7.27 -7.54
C ILE A 159 -12.93 6.89 -7.02
N ILE A 160 -13.06 6.72 -5.70
CA ILE A 160 -14.35 6.51 -5.03
C ILE A 160 -15.05 7.86 -4.89
N ARG A 161 -15.85 8.23 -5.90
CA ARG A 161 -16.47 9.57 -5.95
C ARG A 161 -17.60 9.79 -4.94
N ASP A 162 -18.20 8.70 -4.45
CA ASP A 162 -19.33 8.74 -3.51
C ASP A 162 -18.94 9.18 -2.10
N LEU A 163 -17.63 9.21 -1.79
CA LEU A 163 -17.11 9.61 -0.50
C LEU A 163 -16.44 10.99 -0.55
N GLY A 164 -16.45 11.71 0.57
CA GLY A 164 -15.87 13.03 0.71
C GLY A 164 -16.42 14.04 -0.31
N ASN A 165 -15.54 14.92 -0.77
CA ASN A 165 -15.80 15.82 -1.89
C ASN A 165 -15.27 15.17 -3.18
N ASN A 166 -16.11 14.42 -3.88
CA ASN A 166 -15.76 13.69 -5.11
C ASN A 166 -14.52 12.78 -4.95
N GLY A 167 -14.44 12.10 -3.80
CA GLY A 167 -13.34 11.21 -3.41
C GLY A 167 -12.26 11.86 -2.55
N THR A 168 -12.30 13.19 -2.32
CA THR A 168 -11.22 13.91 -1.62
C THR A 168 -11.58 14.33 -0.20
N PHE A 169 -10.57 14.37 0.66
CA PHE A 169 -10.65 14.72 2.09
C PHE A 169 -9.44 15.55 2.52
N TYR A 170 -9.63 16.44 3.50
CA TYR A 170 -8.51 16.98 4.27
C TYR A 170 -7.99 15.94 5.26
N TYR A 171 -6.93 15.22 4.92
CA TYR A 171 -6.37 14.13 5.73
C TYR A 171 -4.85 14.01 5.48
N PRO A 172 -4.03 13.73 6.52
CA PRO A 172 -4.40 13.49 7.93
C PRO A 172 -4.65 14.76 8.76
N LYS A 173 -4.42 15.95 8.19
CA LYS A 173 -4.64 17.25 8.83
C LYS A 173 -5.13 18.28 7.81
N GLU A 174 -5.55 19.43 8.30
CA GLU A 174 -5.87 20.59 7.46
C GLU A 174 -4.69 20.95 6.52
N GLY A 175 -5.03 21.34 5.29
CA GLY A 175 -4.07 21.69 4.24
C GLY A 175 -3.42 20.49 3.53
N LEU A 176 -3.65 19.24 3.96
CA LEU A 176 -3.24 18.04 3.22
C LEU A 176 -4.47 17.35 2.65
N ILE A 177 -4.39 16.96 1.37
CA ILE A 177 -5.48 16.28 0.66
C ILE A 177 -5.15 14.81 0.52
N ALA A 178 -6.12 13.95 0.77
CA ALA A 178 -6.11 12.54 0.41
C ALA A 178 -7.30 12.22 -0.51
N THR A 179 -7.13 11.25 -1.40
CA THR A 179 -8.16 10.74 -2.32
C THR A 179 -8.43 9.28 -2.02
N ALA A 180 -9.69 8.92 -1.79
CA ALA A 180 -10.12 7.54 -1.64
C ALA A 180 -10.22 6.86 -3.02
N ILE A 181 -9.61 5.69 -3.13
CA ILE A 181 -9.46 4.96 -4.38
C ILE A 181 -9.71 3.45 -4.17
N ILE A 182 -10.15 2.75 -5.21
CA ILE A 182 -10.45 1.31 -5.19
C ILE A 182 -9.99 0.60 -6.47
N VAL A 183 -9.53 -0.65 -6.37
CA VAL A 183 -9.45 -1.59 -7.50
C VAL A 183 -10.60 -2.58 -7.36
N ASN A 184 -11.56 -2.55 -8.30
CA ASN A 184 -12.74 -3.40 -8.27
C ASN A 184 -12.49 -4.82 -8.80
N ASP A 185 -11.56 -4.98 -9.75
CA ASP A 185 -11.22 -6.28 -10.33
C ASP A 185 -9.71 -6.48 -10.24
N LEU A 186 -9.29 -7.10 -9.14
CA LEU A 186 -7.88 -7.45 -8.90
C LEU A 186 -7.38 -8.58 -9.78
N TYR A 187 -8.28 -9.35 -10.42
CA TYR A 187 -7.89 -10.47 -11.28
C TYR A 187 -7.54 -9.98 -12.68
N ASN A 188 -8.45 -9.25 -13.36
CA ASN A 188 -8.25 -8.82 -14.74
C ASN A 188 -7.59 -7.43 -14.86
N LEU A 189 -7.68 -6.60 -13.82
CA LEU A 189 -7.15 -5.23 -13.80
C LEU A 189 -7.53 -4.42 -15.06
N PRO A 190 -8.83 -4.31 -15.41
CA PRO A 190 -9.27 -3.71 -16.67
C PRO A 190 -8.94 -2.21 -16.79
N HIS A 191 -8.74 -1.54 -15.65
CA HIS A 191 -8.39 -0.12 -15.57
C HIS A 191 -6.89 0.14 -15.45
N ALA A 192 -6.07 -0.90 -15.29
CA ALA A 192 -4.63 -0.73 -15.29
C ALA A 192 -4.13 -0.44 -16.72
N HIS A 193 -3.11 0.40 -16.82
CA HIS A 193 -2.36 0.55 -18.06
C HIS A 193 -1.74 -0.80 -18.44
N GLU A 194 -1.71 -1.11 -19.74
CA GLU A 194 -1.23 -2.41 -20.24
C GLU A 194 0.17 -2.76 -19.71
N GLU A 195 1.11 -1.82 -19.79
CA GLU A 195 2.48 -1.99 -19.27
C GLU A 195 2.54 -2.30 -17.77
N GLU A 196 1.63 -1.73 -16.97
CA GLU A 196 1.59 -1.97 -15.52
C GLU A 196 0.88 -3.29 -15.22
N ARG A 197 -0.19 -3.60 -15.95
CA ARG A 197 -0.88 -4.89 -15.86
C ARG A 197 0.08 -6.04 -16.15
N GLU A 198 0.86 -5.96 -17.23
CA GLU A 198 1.88 -6.97 -17.56
C GLU A 198 2.91 -7.15 -16.45
N ARG A 199 3.41 -6.06 -15.89
CA ARG A 199 4.37 -6.11 -14.77
C ARG A 199 3.75 -6.68 -13.50
N ILE A 200 2.48 -6.36 -13.21
CA ILE A 200 1.74 -6.96 -12.09
C ILE A 200 1.60 -8.46 -12.29
N MET A 201 1.19 -8.91 -13.49
CA MET A 201 1.07 -10.35 -13.79
C MET A 201 2.42 -11.05 -13.70
N ASN A 202 3.49 -10.44 -14.20
CA ASN A 202 4.84 -10.98 -14.08
C ASN A 202 5.28 -11.16 -12.61
N LEU A 203 4.98 -10.19 -11.72
CA LEU A 203 5.25 -10.32 -10.29
C LEU A 203 4.42 -11.43 -9.63
N ARG A 204 3.22 -11.72 -10.14
CA ARG A 204 2.37 -12.82 -9.66
C ARG A 204 2.89 -14.18 -10.10
N GLU A 205 3.32 -14.31 -11.35
CA GLU A 205 3.85 -15.56 -11.93
C GLU A 205 5.27 -15.86 -11.43
N HIS A 206 6.07 -14.81 -11.16
CA HIS A 206 7.45 -14.90 -10.72
C HIS A 206 7.67 -14.05 -9.47
N PRO A 207 7.12 -14.43 -8.30
CA PRO A 207 7.18 -13.63 -7.08
C PRO A 207 8.60 -13.52 -6.50
N VAL A 208 9.48 -14.44 -6.86
CA VAL A 208 10.92 -14.39 -6.54
C VAL A 208 11.69 -14.13 -7.82
N GLN A 209 12.22 -12.92 -7.98
CA GLN A 209 12.89 -12.51 -9.22
C GLN A 209 13.89 -11.37 -9.00
N TYR A 210 14.70 -11.12 -10.02
CA TYR A 210 15.58 -9.96 -10.10
C TYR A 210 15.15 -9.07 -11.26
N ALA A 211 15.06 -7.75 -11.03
CA ALA A 211 14.84 -6.80 -12.10
C ALA A 211 15.65 -5.51 -11.90
N VAL A 212 15.99 -4.86 -13.01
CA VAL A 212 16.51 -3.49 -12.99
C VAL A 212 15.37 -2.56 -13.37
N GLU A 213 14.99 -1.71 -12.43
CA GLU A 213 13.92 -0.74 -12.59
C GLU A 213 14.47 0.67 -12.80
N LYS A 214 13.77 1.48 -13.59
CA LYS A 214 14.20 2.84 -13.92
C LYS A 214 13.26 3.87 -13.32
N GLY A 215 13.80 4.70 -12.43
CA GLY A 215 13.14 5.90 -11.92
C GLY A 215 13.76 7.20 -12.46
N PRO A 216 13.19 8.37 -12.14
CA PRO A 216 13.74 9.67 -12.52
C PRO A 216 15.21 9.89 -12.12
N LYS A 217 15.65 9.34 -10.98
CA LYS A 217 17.02 9.45 -10.46
C LYS A 217 17.99 8.44 -11.08
N GLY A 218 17.49 7.50 -11.88
CA GLY A 218 18.27 6.45 -12.52
C GLY A 218 17.77 5.06 -12.18
N GLU A 219 18.65 4.08 -12.37
CA GLU A 219 18.32 2.67 -12.24
C GLU A 219 18.54 2.14 -10.81
N ILE A 220 17.67 1.22 -10.41
CA ILE A 220 17.73 0.46 -9.18
C ILE A 220 17.61 -1.03 -9.50
N ALA A 221 18.57 -1.81 -9.01
CA ALA A 221 18.52 -3.26 -9.07
C ALA A 221 17.71 -3.76 -7.88
N LEU A 222 16.69 -4.58 -8.14
CA LEU A 222 15.74 -5.06 -7.16
C LEU A 222 15.75 -6.59 -7.11
N HIS A 223 15.95 -7.13 -5.92
CA HIS A 223 15.72 -8.53 -5.60
C HIS A 223 14.36 -8.66 -4.94
N TYR A 224 13.40 -9.26 -5.64
CA TYR A 224 12.06 -9.52 -5.15
C TYR A 224 11.99 -10.87 -4.45
N ASN A 225 11.35 -10.89 -3.29
CA ASN A 225 10.89 -12.08 -2.60
C ASN A 225 9.45 -11.82 -2.10
N LEU A 226 8.48 -11.99 -2.99
CA LEU A 226 7.08 -11.71 -2.73
C LEU A 226 6.25 -12.96 -2.39
N ASP A 227 6.86 -14.14 -2.39
CA ASP A 227 6.18 -15.41 -2.11
C ASP A 227 5.99 -15.58 -0.60
N MET A 228 4.76 -15.38 -0.13
CA MET A 228 4.41 -15.45 1.28
C MET A 228 4.08 -16.88 1.74
N LYS A 229 4.01 -17.87 0.84
CA LYS A 229 3.72 -19.28 1.14
C LYS A 229 2.43 -19.52 1.95
N ILE A 230 1.38 -18.76 1.64
CA ILE A 230 0.05 -18.79 2.30
C ILE A 230 -1.00 -19.55 1.50
#